data_AF-A0A4Q3KMR2-F1
#
_entry.id   AF-A0A4Q3KMR2-F1
#
_cell.length_a   1.000
_cell.length_b   1.000
_cell.length_c   1.000
_cell.angle_alpha   90.00
_cell.angle_beta   90.00
_cell.angle_gamma   90.00
#
_symmetry.space_group_name_H-M   'P 1'
#
loop_
_entity.id
_entity.type
_entity.pdbx_description
1 polymer ?
#
loop_
_entity_poly.entity_id
_entity_poly.type
_entity_poly.pdbx_seq_one_letter_code
_entity_poly.pdbx_strand_id
1 'polypeptide(L)' 'GTGVIAGSVVRSVLESLGIHNILTKCIGSSNPHNVVKATVNALQQLRSAEDIMRRRGLEPVAAQG' A
#
# COMPACT_ATOMS: atom_id res chain seq x y z
N GLY A 1 -13.59 -8.04 6.48
CA GLY A 1 -12.13 -7.92 6.26
C GLY A 1 -11.44 -7.64 7.58
N THR A 2 -10.11 -7.71 7.59
CA THR A 2 -9.27 -7.52 8.80
C THR A 2 -9.25 -6.07 9.31
N GLY A 3 -9.62 -5.12 8.46
CA GLY A 3 -9.59 -3.69 8.79
C GLY A 3 -8.20 -3.08 8.57
N VAL A 4 -7.97 -1.88 9.11
CA VAL A 4 -6.68 -1.17 9.00
C VAL A 4 -5.82 -1.41 10.24
N ILE A 5 -4.91 -2.37 10.16
CA ILE A 5 -3.90 -2.63 11.21
C ILE A 5 -2.64 -1.85 10.85
N ALA A 6 -2.54 -0.65 11.41
CA ALA A 6 -1.44 0.28 11.16
C ALA A 6 -1.18 1.19 12.39
N GLY A 7 0.04 1.74 12.47
CA GLY A 7 0.35 2.81 13.42
C GLY A 7 -0.45 4.08 13.09
N SER A 8 -0.64 4.98 14.06
CA SER A 8 -1.51 6.17 13.91
C SER A 8 -1.22 7.00 12.66
N VAL A 9 0.06 7.34 12.43
CA VAL A 9 0.50 8.13 11.27
C VAL A 9 0.17 7.44 9.95
N VAL A 10 0.48 6.15 9.84
CA VAL A 10 0.22 5.35 8.64
C VAL A 10 -1.28 5.21 8.41
N ARG A 11 -2.05 4.92 9.48
CA ARG A 11 -3.51 4.80 9.43
C ARG A 11 -4.16 6.06 8.88
N SER A 12 -3.79 7.25 9.39
CA SER A 12 -4.39 8.51 8.91
C SER A 12 -4.14 8.76 7.43
N VAL A 13 -2.95 8.40 6.91
CA VAL A 13 -2.66 8.48 5.48
C VAL A 13 -3.53 7.50 4.69
N LEU A 14 -3.61 6.24 5.13
CA LEU A 14 -4.35 5.18 4.43
C LEU A 14 -5.87 5.42 4.43
N GLU A 15 -6.43 5.88 5.55
CA GLU A 15 -7.85 6.24 5.66
C GLU A 15 -8.21 7.41 4.75
N SER A 16 -7.32 8.42 4.64
CA SER A 16 -7.51 9.55 3.73
C SER A 16 -7.55 9.14 2.25
N LEU A 17 -6.99 7.97 1.92
CA LEU A 17 -6.97 7.40 0.57
C LEU A 17 -8.09 6.36 0.35
N GLY A 18 -8.96 6.14 1.33
CA GLY A 18 -10.06 5.16 1.23
C GLY A 18 -9.61 3.70 1.38
N ILE A 19 -8.44 3.44 1.97
CA ILE A 19 -7.94 2.08 2.18
C ILE A 19 -8.50 1.55 3.51
N HIS A 20 -9.33 0.50 3.43
CA HIS A 20 -10.05 -0.04 4.59
C HIS A 20 -9.58 -1.42 5.05
N ASN A 21 -8.69 -2.08 4.31
CA ASN A 21 -8.21 -3.43 4.64
C ASN A 21 -6.73 -3.59 4.30
N ILE A 22 -5.86 -3.51 5.32
CA ILE A 22 -4.42 -3.53 5.14
C ILE A 22 -3.70 -3.84 6.46
N LEU A 23 -2.58 -4.56 6.34
CA LEU A 23 -1.67 -4.85 7.44
C LEU A 23 -0.35 -4.11 7.18
N THR A 24 0.14 -3.36 8.17
CA THR A 24 1.40 -2.64 8.06
C THR A 24 2.26 -2.82 9.30
N LYS A 25 3.57 -2.67 9.13
CA LYS A 25 4.54 -2.59 10.23
C LYS A 25 5.63 -1.60 9.86
N CYS A 26 5.85 -0.59 10.70
CA CYS A 26 7.03 0.25 10.60
C CYS A 26 8.20 -0.46 11.28
N ILE A 27 9.31 -0.62 10.55
CA ILE A 27 10.55 -1.22 11.05
C ILE A 27 11.64 -0.13 10.98
N GLY A 28 12.42 0.03 12.05
CA GLY A 28 13.42 1.09 12.16
C GLY A 28 12.87 2.37 12.80
N SER A 29 13.22 3.53 12.25
CA SER A 29 12.82 4.83 12.81
C SER A 29 11.31 5.05 12.78
N SER A 30 10.75 5.49 13.90
CA SER A 30 9.33 5.83 14.06
C SER A 30 9.04 7.34 14.04
N ASN A 31 9.98 8.15 13.57
CA ASN A 31 9.76 9.60 13.43
C ASN A 31 8.56 9.86 12.50
N PRO A 32 7.50 10.58 12.95
CA PRO A 32 6.28 10.79 12.17
C PRO A 32 6.52 11.35 10.76
N HIS A 33 7.42 12.31 10.57
CA HIS A 33 7.70 12.89 9.26
C HIS A 33 8.29 11.86 8.29
N ASN A 34 9.19 11.01 8.78
CA ASN A 34 9.81 9.96 7.97
C ASN A 34 8.81 8.87 7.65
N VAL A 35 7.95 8.51 8.60
CA VAL A 35 6.90 7.51 8.42
C VAL A 35 5.88 7.97 7.35
N VAL A 36 5.47 9.24 7.36
CA VAL A 36 4.60 9.78 6.29
C VAL A 36 5.29 9.67 4.93
N LYS A 37 6.54 10.14 4.82
CA LYS A 37 7.29 10.09 3.55
C LYS A 37 7.48 8.66 3.05
N ALA A 38 7.83 7.74 3.94
CA ALA A 38 7.97 6.32 3.60
C ALA A 38 6.64 5.70 3.16
N THR A 39 5.52 6.05 3.80
CA THR A 39 4.19 5.56 3.44
C THR A 39 3.80 6.02 2.03
N VAL A 40 3.96 7.31 1.73
CA VAL A 40 3.67 7.86 0.39
C VAL A 40 4.57 7.21 -0.67
N ASN A 41 5.87 7.07 -0.38
CA ASN A 41 6.80 6.43 -1.29
C ASN A 41 6.45 4.96 -1.55
N ALA A 42 6.04 4.21 -0.53
CA ALA A 42 5.60 2.82 -0.69
C ALA A 42 4.36 2.71 -1.59
N LEU A 43 3.38 3.61 -1.42
CA LEU A 43 2.17 3.65 -2.25
C LEU A 43 2.49 3.93 -3.72
N GLN A 44 3.46 4.81 -4.00
CA GLN A 44 3.90 5.11 -5.38
C GLN A 44 4.60 3.92 -6.07
N GLN A 45 5.11 2.97 -5.30
CA GLN A 45 5.76 1.77 -5.83
C GLN A 45 4.78 0.65 -6.17
N LEU A 46 3.50 0.77 -5.79
CA LEU A 46 2.48 -0.21 -6.15
C LEU A 46 2.37 -0.34 -7.67
N ARG A 47 2.05 -1.55 -8.11
CA ARG A 47 1.83 -1.91 -9.50
C ARG A 47 0.59 -2.78 -9.55
N SER A 48 -0.27 -2.55 -10.55
CA SER A 48 -1.40 -3.43 -10.79
C SER A 48 -0.92 -4.78 -11.33
N ALA A 49 -1.73 -5.82 -11.15
CA ALA A 49 -1.42 -7.14 -11.69
C ALA A 49 -1.28 -7.06 -13.23
N GLU A 50 -2.18 -6.32 -13.87
CA GLU A 50 -2.21 -6.10 -15.32
C GLU A 50 -0.93 -5.44 -15.83
N ASP A 51 -0.42 -4.42 -15.12
CA ASP A 51 0.81 -3.73 -15.50
C ASP A 51 2.03 -4.65 -15.39
N ILE A 52 2.07 -5.52 -14.37
CA ILE A 52 3.15 -6.51 -14.23
C ILE A 52 3.07 -7.56 -15.34
N MET A 53 1.87 -8.05 -15.66
CA MET A 53 1.67 -9.06 -16.69
C MET A 53 2.03 -8.53 -18.08
N ARG A 54 1.58 -7.32 -18.42
CA ARG A 54 1.94 -6.65 -19.68
C ARG A 54 3.45 -6.48 -19.81
N ARG A 55 4.13 -6.06 -18.73
CA ARG A 55 5.61 -5.94 -18.71
C ARG A 55 6.32 -7.28 -18.93
N ARG A 56 5.69 -8.40 -18.59
CA ARG A 56 6.22 -9.76 -18.77
C ARG A 56 5.80 -10.41 -20.09
N GLY A 57 5.02 -9.73 -20.94
CA GLY A 57 4.51 -10.27 -22.21
C GLY A 57 3.42 -11.32 -22.03
N LEU A 58 2.69 -11.29 -20.90
CA LEU A 58 1.60 -12.21 -20.58
C LEU A 58 0.25 -11.51 -20.72
N GLU A 59 -0.76 -12.25 -21.15
CA GLU A 59 -2.13 -11.76 -21.22
C GLU A 59 -2.72 -11.56 -19.81
N PRO A 60 -3.33 -10.41 -19.51
CA PRO A 60 -3.89 -10.12 -18.20
C PRO A 60 -5.05 -11.07 -17.88
N VAL A 61 -4.93 -11.83 -16.80
CA VAL A 61 -6.06 -12.61 -16.27
C VAL A 61 -6.96 -11.66 -15.51
N ALA A 62 -8.28 -11.71 -15.76
CA ALA A 62 -9.25 -10.90 -15.04
C ALA A 62 -9.07 -11.09 -13.53
N ALA A 63 -8.81 -10.00 -12.82
CA ALA A 63 -8.65 -10.01 -11.37
C ALA A 63 -9.93 -10.58 -10.74
N GLN A 64 -9.85 -11.80 -10.22
CA GLN A 64 -10.95 -12.42 -9.46
C GLN A 64 -10.98 -11.74 -8.09
N GLY A 65 -12.06 -11.00 -7.84
CA GLY A 65 -12.35 -10.31 -6.58
C GLY A 65 -12.89 -11.23 -5.51
#